data_AF-A0A2G7GQY6-F1
#
_entry.id   AF-A0A2G7GQY6-F1
#
_cell.length_a   1.000
_cell.length_b   1.000
_cell.length_c   1.000
_cell.angle_alpha   90.00
_cell.angle_beta   90.00
_cell.angle_gamma   90.00
#
_symmetry.space_group_name_H-M   'P 1'
#
loop_
_entity.id
_entity.type
_entity.pdbx_description
1 polymer ?
#
loop_
_entity_poly.entity_id
_entity_poly.type
_entity_poly.pdbx_seq_one_letter_code
_entity_poly.pdbx_strand_id
1 'polypeptide(L)' 'MTASNNTVDAERERWQQNAVLRSLCAYQNNQVYFVDYQLWSRIRGAIAADLIVDNVQELLNAEISHVSDRQQIH' A
#
# COMPACT_ATOMS: atom_id res chain seq x y z
N MET A 1 0.30 -29.74 15.28
CA MET A 1 -0.55 -28.98 14.35
C MET A 1 0.14 -27.65 14.08
N THR A 2 0.88 -27.53 12.98
CA THR A 2 1.52 -26.27 12.60
C THR A 2 0.44 -25.34 12.04
N ALA A 3 0.02 -24.36 12.83
CA ALA A 3 -0.75 -23.24 12.32
C ALA A 3 0.09 -22.60 11.22
N SER A 4 -0.33 -22.77 9.97
CA SER A 4 0.32 -22.09 8.85
C SER A 4 0.23 -20.60 9.15
N ASN A 5 1.36 -19.89 9.21
CA ASN A 5 1.43 -18.44 9.43
C ASN A 5 0.87 -17.66 8.22
N ASN A 6 -0.35 -17.98 7.77
CA ASN A 6 -1.04 -17.40 6.62
C ASN A 6 -1.74 -16.09 7.02
N THR A 7 -1.02 -15.20 7.69
CA THR A 7 -1.53 -13.88 8.05
C THR A 7 -1.30 -12.91 6.89
N VAL A 8 -2.10 -11.85 6.81
CA VAL A 8 -1.93 -10.78 5.81
C VAL A 8 -0.52 -10.21 5.85
N ASP A 9 0.09 -10.11 7.04
CA ASP A 9 1.46 -9.62 7.22
C ASP A 9 2.51 -10.57 6.65
N ALA A 10 2.34 -11.89 6.83
CA ALA A 10 3.26 -12.87 6.27
C ALA A 10 3.21 -12.91 4.75
N GLU A 11 2.02 -12.77 4.15
CA GLU A 11 1.87 -12.67 2.69
C GLU A 11 2.41 -11.34 2.15
N ARG A 12 2.27 -10.25 2.90
CA ARG A 12 2.91 -8.96 2.56
C ARG A 12 4.44 -9.10 2.57
N GLU A 13 5.00 -9.74 3.59
CA GLU A 13 6.44 -9.97 3.69
C GLU A 13 6.95 -10.84 2.52
N ARG A 14 6.24 -11.93 2.20
CA ARG A 14 6.56 -12.79 1.04
C ARG A 14 6.51 -12.03 -0.27
N TRP A 15 5.49 -11.20 -0.48
CA TRP A 15 5.39 -10.36 -1.67
C TRP A 15 6.60 -9.41 -1.78
N GLN A 16 7.01 -8.80 -0.66
CA GLN A 16 8.14 -7.87 -0.61
C GLN A 16 9.51 -8.53 -0.86
N GLN A 17 9.64 -9.83 -0.60
CA GLN A 17 10.86 -10.60 -0.85
C GLN A 17 11.06 -11.01 -2.32
N ASN A 18 10.04 -10.86 -3.18
CA ASN A 18 10.11 -11.27 -4.58
C ASN A 18 11.06 -10.38 -5.39
N ALA A 19 12.15 -10.96 -5.92
CA ALA A 19 13.18 -10.23 -6.66
C ALA A 19 12.66 -9.45 -7.88
N VAL A 20 11.66 -9.97 -8.59
CA VAL A 20 11.06 -9.29 -9.74
C VAL A 20 10.30 -8.05 -9.27
N LEU A 21 9.50 -8.17 -8.22
CA LEU A 21 8.74 -7.04 -7.66
C LEU A 21 9.65 -5.94 -7.12
N ARG A 22 10.78 -6.33 -6.51
CA ARG A 22 11.79 -5.37 -6.00
C ARG A 22 12.52 -4.61 -7.11
N SER A 23 12.53 -5.13 -8.33
CA SER A 23 13.14 -4.46 -9.49
C SER A 23 12.25 -3.37 -10.09
N LEU A 24 10.97 -3.31 -9.72
CA LEU A 24 10.03 -2.32 -10.24
C LEU A 24 10.33 -0.92 -9.67
N CYS A 25 10.26 0.11 -10.52
CA CYS A 25 10.48 1.50 -10.08
C CYS A 25 9.50 1.91 -8.97
N ALA A 26 8.25 1.44 -9.01
CA ALA A 26 7.28 1.69 -7.95
C ALA A 26 7.77 1.16 -6.59
N TYR A 27 8.37 -0.03 -6.54
CA TYR A 27 8.94 -0.55 -5.28
C TYR A 27 10.16 0.26 -4.84
N GLN A 28 11.06 0.58 -5.77
CA GLN A 28 12.29 1.32 -5.49
C GLN A 28 12.01 2.76 -5.00
N ASN A 29 10.92 3.36 -5.45
CA ASN A 29 10.50 4.70 -5.07
C ASN A 29 9.51 4.73 -3.90
N ASN A 30 9.27 3.59 -3.22
CA ASN A 30 8.31 3.45 -2.12
C ASN A 30 6.84 3.73 -2.51
N GLN A 31 6.48 3.57 -3.77
CA GLN A 31 5.14 3.83 -4.35
C GLN A 31 4.30 2.55 -4.46
N VAL A 32 4.37 1.67 -3.47
CA VAL A 32 3.56 0.44 -3.41
C VAL A 32 2.59 0.54 -2.24
N TYR A 33 1.30 0.58 -2.55
CA TYR A 33 0.23 0.70 -1.55
C TYR A 33 -0.56 -0.60 -1.48
N PHE A 34 -0.72 -1.12 -0.27
CA PHE A 34 -1.57 -2.27 0.01
C PHE A 34 -2.94 -1.78 0.45
N VAL A 35 -3.96 -2.13 -0.33
CA VAL A 35 -5.32 -1.60 -0.18
C VAL A 35 -6.31 -2.64 0.36
N ASP A 36 -7.45 -2.19 0.87
CA ASP A 36 -8.52 -3.08 1.29
C ASP A 36 -9.13 -3.84 0.10
N TYR A 37 -9.06 -5.17 0.14
CA TYR A 37 -9.52 -6.01 -0.96
C TYR A 37 -11.04 -5.91 -1.18
N GLN A 38 -11.85 -5.74 -0.15
CA GLN A 38 -13.30 -5.67 -0.31
C GLN A 38 -13.69 -4.41 -1.08
N LEU A 39 -13.15 -3.26 -0.67
CA LEU A 39 -13.38 -1.98 -1.33
C LEU A 39 -12.92 -2.02 -2.79
N TRP A 40 -11.69 -2.48 -3.04
CA TRP A 40 -11.06 -2.36 -4.37
C TRP A 40 -11.45 -3.45 -5.37
N SER A 41 -11.98 -4.59 -4.92
CA SER A 41 -12.31 -5.71 -5.82
C SER A 41 -13.79 -6.12 -5.84
N ARG A 42 -14.49 -5.97 -4.71
CA ARG A 42 -15.84 -6.54 -4.55
C ARG A 42 -16.95 -5.49 -4.67
N ILE A 43 -16.75 -4.31 -4.09
CA ILE A 43 -17.76 -3.24 -4.12
C ILE A 43 -17.63 -2.47 -5.44
N ARG A 44 -18.76 -2.16 -6.07
CA ARG A 44 -18.83 -1.45 -7.36
C ARG A 44 -19.92 -0.39 -7.35
N GLY A 45 -19.85 0.55 -8.28
CA GLY A 45 -20.81 1.65 -8.43
C GLY A 45 -20.28 2.97 -7.87
N ALA A 46 -21.11 4.01 -7.93
CA ALA A 46 -20.71 5.38 -7.61
C ALA A 46 -20.15 5.53 -6.19
N ILE A 47 -20.79 4.89 -5.20
CA ILE A 47 -20.33 4.93 -3.80
C ILE A 47 -18.93 4.31 -3.66
N ALA A 48 -18.66 3.21 -4.37
CA ALA A 48 -17.33 2.59 -4.34
C ALA A 48 -16.29 3.51 -4.99
N ALA A 49 -16.65 4.21 -6.07
CA ALA A 49 -15.78 5.14 -6.75
C ALA A 49 -15.40 6.31 -5.83
N ASP A 50 -16.37 6.90 -5.12
CA ASP A 50 -16.13 7.99 -4.17
C ASP A 50 -15.17 7.53 -3.05
N LEU A 51 -15.44 6.37 -2.44
CA LEU A 51 -14.57 5.80 -1.40
C LEU A 51 -13.15 5.47 -1.90
N ILE A 52 -13.01 5.02 -3.15
CA ILE A 52 -11.69 4.77 -3.74
C ILE A 52 -10.96 6.09 -3.98
N VAL A 53 -11.64 7.15 -4.43
CA VAL A 53 -11.02 8.47 -4.61
C VAL A 53 -10.49 9.00 -3.28
N ASP A 54 -11.29 8.94 -2.22
CA ASP A 54 -10.87 9.36 -0.88
C ASP A 54 -9.67 8.52 -0.40
N ASN A 55 -9.73 7.19 -0.55
CA ASN A 55 -8.64 6.32 -0.16
C ASN A 55 -7.35 6.59 -0.95
N VAL A 56 -7.43 6.89 -2.25
CA VAL A 56 -6.27 7.27 -3.06
C VAL A 56 -5.66 8.58 -2.55
N GLN A 57 -6.49 9.57 -2.20
CA GLN A 57 -5.98 10.83 -1.63
C GLN A 57 -5.23 10.59 -0.33
N GLU A 58 -5.76 9.76 0.57
CA GLU A 58 -5.07 9.40 1.83
C GLU A 58 -3.72 8.72 1.56
N LEU A 59 -3.70 7.72 0.67
CA LEU A 59 -2.49 6.97 0.32
C LEU A 59 -1.38 7.87 -0.24
N LEU A 60 -1.74 8.82 -1.11
CA LEU A 60 -0.78 9.71 -1.75
C LEU A 60 -0.35 10.87 -0.84
N ASN A 61 -1.24 11.33 0.06
CA ASN A 61 -0.92 12.44 0.96
C ASN A 61 -0.15 12.01 2.21
N ALA A 62 -0.28 10.76 2.66
CA ALA A 62 0.45 10.22 3.81
C ALA A 62 1.99 10.27 3.61
N GLU A 63 2.46 10.28 2.36
CA GLU A 63 3.89 10.43 2.04
C GLU A 63 4.42 11.86 2.23
N ILE A 64 3.56 12.88 2.10
CA ILE A 64 3.98 14.29 2.14
C ILE A 64 4.33 14.71 3.59
N SER A 65 3.69 14.12 4.59
CA SER A 65 4.04 14.36 6.00
C SER A 65 5.41 13.81 6.40
N HIS A 66 5.91 12.73 5.78
CA HIS A 66 7.21 12.14 6.11
C HIS A 66 8.41 12.83 5.44
N VAL A 67 8.18 13.61 4.37
CA VAL A 67 9.22 14.38 3.68
C VAL A 67 9.47 15.73 4.36
N SER A 68 8.43 16.33 4.96
CA SER A 68 8.54 17.64 5.62
C SER A 68 9.44 17.62 6.86
N ASP A 69 9.51 16.51 7.58
CA ASP A 69 10.38 16.36 8.77
C ASP A 69 11.88 16.24 8.42
N ARG A 70 12.23 15.93 7.17
CA ARG A 70 13.64 15.77 6.75
C ARG A 70 14.30 17.05 6.24
N GLN A 71 13.57 18.15 6.10
CA GLN A 71 14.13 19.43 5.60
C GLN A 71 14.34 20.50 6.68
N GLN A 72 14.14 20.18 7.96
CA GLN A 72 14.27 21.15 9.05
C GLN A 72 15.54 20.94 9.90
N ILE A 73 16.66 20.65 9.25
CA ILE A 73 18.00 20.66 9.85
C ILE A 73 18.94 21.49 8.98
N HIS A 74 18.81 22.82 9.05
CA HIS A 74 19.90 23.76 8.78
C HIS A 74 19.73 25.02 9.60
#